data_AF-A0A7C5TYB3-F1
#
_entry.id   AF-A0A7C5TYB3-F1
#
_cell.length_a   1.000
_cell.length_b   1.000
_cell.length_c   1.000
_cell.angle_alpha   90.00
_cell.angle_beta   90.00
_cell.angle_gamma   90.00
#
_symmetry.space_group_name_H-M   'P 1'
#
loop_
_entity.id
_entity.type
_entity.pdbx_description
1 polymer ?
#
loop_
_entity_poly.entity_id
_entity_poly.type
_entity_poly.pdbx_seq_one_letter_code
_entity_poly.pdbx_strand_id
1 'polypeptide(L)'
;MHGENTLVVLSITSSRALEWALRVISAKSPENMWIVVDEKTMKILARRGLTRILGERVVVYSGKKPEEFSLRVLVLAKPDELYVCDERGILEPVIRLLRVLRISMYEC
;
A
#
# COMPACT_ATOMS: atom_id res chain seq x y z
N MET A 1 12.54 -12.16 -20.19
CA MET A 1 13.29 -12.40 -18.94
C MET A 1 12.29 -12.30 -17.79
N HIS A 2 11.93 -13.41 -17.15
CA HIS A 2 11.09 -13.35 -15.95
C HIS A 2 11.97 -12.89 -14.79
N GLY A 3 11.88 -11.61 -14.44
CA GLY A 3 12.53 -11.09 -13.24
C GLY A 3 11.86 -11.68 -12.01
N GLU A 4 12.66 -12.11 -11.03
CA GLU A 4 12.13 -12.58 -9.75
C GLU A 4 11.40 -11.43 -9.04
N ASN A 5 10.10 -11.59 -8.82
CA ASN A 5 9.32 -10.66 -8.02
C ASN A 5 9.74 -10.77 -6.55
N THR A 6 10.20 -9.67 -5.97
CA THR A 6 10.58 -9.59 -4.55
C THR A 6 9.41 -9.03 -3.75
N LEU A 7 8.91 -9.79 -2.78
CA LEU A 7 7.97 -9.31 -1.77
C LEU A 7 8.73 -8.90 -0.51
N VAL A 8 8.53 -7.66 -0.05
CA VAL A 8 9.10 -7.13 1.19
C VAL A 8 7.97 -6.85 2.17
N VAL A 9 7.96 -7.55 3.31
CA VAL A 9 7.02 -7.25 4.40
C VAL A 9 7.71 -6.33 5.39
N LEU A 10 7.15 -5.15 5.60
CA LEU A 10 7.74 -4.08 6.40
C LEU A 10 6.79 -3.68 7.55
N SER A 11 7.29 -3.84 8.78
CA SER A 11 6.66 -3.30 9.99
C SER A 11 7.65 -2.42 10.74
N ILE A 12 7.37 -1.12 10.78
CA ILE A 12 8.26 -0.11 11.36
C ILE A 12 7.94 0.07 12.85
N THR A 13 8.88 -0.37 13.68
CA THR A 13 8.82 -0.21 15.13
C THR A 13 9.63 0.99 15.64
N SER A 14 10.57 1.51 14.85
CA SER A 14 11.45 2.64 15.22
C SER A 14 11.97 3.41 14.01
N SER A 15 12.47 4.64 14.22
CA SER A 15 13.12 5.45 13.17
C SER A 15 14.35 4.76 12.57
N ARG A 16 15.13 4.02 13.38
CA ARG A 16 16.30 3.28 12.90
C ARG A 16 15.91 2.13 11.96
N ALA A 17 14.82 1.42 12.29
CA ALA A 17 14.27 0.36 11.44
C ALA A 17 13.79 0.93 10.10
N LEU A 18 13.17 2.11 10.10
CA LEU A 18 12.76 2.81 8.88
C LEU A 18 13.97 3.12 7.98
N GLU A 19 15.02 3.75 8.51
CA GLU A 19 16.19 4.10 7.69
C GLU A 19 16.88 2.88 7.09
N TRP A 20 17.00 1.81 7.89
CA TRP A 20 17.56 0.56 7.39
C TRP A 20 16.69 -0.03 6.27
N ALA A 21 15.37 -0.07 6.45
CA ALA A 21 14.45 -0.57 5.44
C ALA A 21 14.53 0.23 4.14
N LEU A 22 14.59 1.57 4.22
CA LEU A 22 14.74 2.42 3.04
C LEU A 22 16.04 2.14 2.29
N ARG A 23 17.16 1.94 2.99
CA ARG A 23 18.43 1.57 2.35
C ARG A 23 18.34 0.24 1.62
N VAL A 24 17.68 -0.76 2.21
CA VAL A 24 17.46 -2.07 1.59
C VAL A 24 16.58 -1.96 0.34
N ILE A 25 15.51 -1.17 0.42
CA ILE A 25 14.57 -0.96 -0.69
C ILE A 25 15.28 -0.23 -1.84
N SER A 26 16.01 0.85 -1.55
CA SER A 26 16.76 1.62 -2.55
C SER A 26 17.91 0.85 -3.21
N ALA A 27 18.46 -0.17 -2.56
CA ALA A 27 19.51 -1.01 -3.14
C ALA A 27 18.99 -2.06 -4.14
N LYS A 28 17.68 -2.25 -4.24
CA LYS A 28 17.05 -3.21 -5.15
C LYS A 28 16.37 -2.50 -6.32
N SER A 29 16.20 -3.23 -7.43
CA SER A 29 15.46 -2.69 -8.57
C SER A 29 13.97 -2.52 -8.20
N PRO A 30 13.41 -1.30 -8.31
CA PRO A 30 12.03 -1.01 -7.93
C PRO A 30 11.01 -1.71 -8.83
N GLU A 31 11.41 -2.06 -10.06
CA GLU A 31 10.51 -2.58 -11.11
C GLU A 31 9.97 -3.98 -10.87
N ASN A 32 10.49 -4.71 -9.87
CA ASN A 32 10.03 -6.07 -9.50
C ASN A 32 9.78 -6.22 -7.99
N MET A 33 9.55 -5.11 -7.27
CA MET A 33 9.34 -5.14 -5.81
C MET A 33 7.89 -4.83 -5.43
N TRP A 34 7.35 -5.61 -4.50
CA TRP A 34 6.08 -5.35 -3.81
C TRP A 34 6.35 -5.15 -2.32
N ILE A 35 5.78 -4.11 -1.73
CA ILE A 35 6.02 -3.77 -0.33
C ILE A 35 4.72 -3.92 0.45
N VAL A 36 4.66 -4.90 1.34
CA VAL A 36 3.53 -5.12 2.24
C VAL A 36 3.80 -4.41 3.55
N VAL A 37 2.93 -3.50 3.97
CA VAL A 37 3.07 -2.72 5.21
C VAL A 37 1.84 -2.83 6.10
N ASP A 38 2.04 -2.69 7.40
CA ASP A 38 0.92 -2.51 8.34
C ASP A 38 0.41 -1.05 8.35
N GLU A 39 -0.74 -0.84 8.99
CA GLU A 39 -1.35 0.48 9.17
C GLU A 39 -0.42 1.54 9.76
N LYS A 40 0.27 1.20 10.84
CA LYS A 40 1.11 2.15 11.57
C LYS A 40 2.29 2.57 10.70
N THR A 41 2.87 1.61 10.00
CA THR A 41 3.97 1.78 9.06
C THR A 41 3.56 2.68 7.90
N MET A 42 2.40 2.43 7.29
CA MET A 42 1.88 3.25 6.19
C MET A 42 1.68 4.71 6.61
N LYS A 43 1.15 4.96 7.81
CA LYS A 43 1.02 6.32 8.36
C LYS A 43 2.35 7.03 8.55
N ILE A 44 3.38 6.31 9.00
CA ILE A 44 4.73 6.86 9.16
C ILE A 44 5.31 7.26 7.80
N LEU A 45 5.17 6.39 6.80
CA LEU A 45 5.64 6.64 5.44
C LEU A 45 4.94 7.84 4.80
N ALA A 46 3.62 7.91 4.90
CA ALA A 46 2.81 9.02 4.37
C ALA A 46 3.18 10.36 5.01
N ARG A 47 3.29 10.41 6.35
CA ARG A 47 3.69 11.63 7.09
C ARG A 47 5.07 12.14 6.69
N ARG A 48 5.97 11.26 6.26
CA ARG A 48 7.32 11.60 5.82
C ARG A 48 7.44 11.81 4.30
N GLY A 49 6.33 11.73 3.56
CA GLY A 49 6.32 11.87 2.10
C GLY A 49 7.06 10.74 1.36
N LEU A 50 7.29 9.60 2.03
CA LEU A 50 8.09 8.49 1.50
C LEU A 50 7.29 7.56 0.58
N THR A 51 5.97 7.72 0.51
CA THR A 51 5.09 6.89 -0.32
C THR A 51 5.43 7.00 -1.81
N ARG A 52 5.85 8.17 -2.26
CA ARG A 52 6.32 8.41 -3.64
C ARG A 52 7.60 7.64 -3.98
N ILE A 53 8.48 7.42 -3.00
CA ILE A 53 9.76 6.72 -3.20
C ILE A 53 9.52 5.21 -3.35
N LEU A 54 8.49 4.70 -2.71
CA LEU A 54 8.13 3.28 -2.72
C LEU A 54 7.31 2.89 -3.97
N GLY A 55 6.88 3.86 -4.77
CA GLY A 55 6.12 3.65 -6.00
C GLY A 55 4.73 3.05 -5.77
N GLU A 56 4.12 2.63 -6.88
CA GLU A 56 2.72 2.17 -6.99
C GLU A 56 2.45 0.79 -6.35
N ARG A 57 3.44 0.18 -5.70
CA ARG A 57 3.43 -1.26 -5.33
C ARG A 57 3.41 -1.52 -3.83
N VAL A 58 2.80 -0.59 -3.10
CA VAL A 58 2.63 -0.70 -1.65
C VAL A 58 1.27 -1.34 -1.35
N VAL A 59 1.30 -2.55 -0.80
CA VAL A 59 0.13 -3.26 -0.29
C VAL A 59 0.03 -2.99 1.20
N VAL A 60 -1.14 -2.60 1.69
CA VAL A 60 -1.32 -2.37 3.12
C VAL A 60 -2.24 -3.41 3.71
N TYR A 61 -1.76 -4.18 4.68
CA TYR A 61 -2.54 -5.23 5.33
C TYR A 61 -3.14 -4.72 6.64
N SER A 62 -4.42 -5.01 6.87
CA SER A 62 -5.15 -4.67 8.10
C SER A 62 -5.90 -5.89 8.62
N GLY A 63 -5.74 -6.18 9.91
CA GLY A 63 -6.27 -7.40 10.53
C GLY A 63 -7.59 -7.23 11.29
N LYS A 64 -8.19 -6.03 11.36
CA LYS A 64 -9.43 -5.80 12.16
C LYS A 64 -10.57 -5.12 11.41
N LYS A 65 -10.27 -4.23 10.47
CA LYS A 65 -11.25 -3.48 9.67
C LYS A 65 -10.63 -3.12 8.31
N PRO A 66 -10.49 -4.07 7.40
CA PRO A 66 -9.75 -3.86 6.16
C PRO A 66 -10.35 -2.74 5.30
N GLU A 67 -11.67 -2.58 5.24
CA GLU A 67 -12.36 -1.61 4.39
C GLU A 67 -12.17 -0.17 4.86
N GLU A 68 -12.47 0.12 6.13
CA GLU A 68 -12.27 1.45 6.75
C GLU A 68 -10.81 1.88 6.62
N PHE A 69 -9.92 0.90 6.73
CA PHE A 69 -8.50 1.13 6.67
C PHE A 69 -8.00 1.40 5.25
N SER A 70 -8.41 0.61 4.26
CA SER A 70 -8.07 0.84 2.84
C SER A 70 -8.50 2.24 2.37
N LEU A 71 -9.66 2.71 2.81
CA LEU A 71 -10.13 4.07 2.52
C LEU A 71 -9.25 5.15 3.18
N ARG A 72 -8.73 4.92 4.39
CA ARG A 72 -7.78 5.84 5.03
C ARG A 72 -6.42 5.86 4.33
N VAL A 73 -5.95 4.70 3.86
CA VAL A 73 -4.73 4.59 3.06
C VAL A 73 -4.88 5.35 1.75
N LEU A 74 -6.03 5.26 1.08
CA LEU A 74 -6.31 6.00 -0.16
C LEU A 74 -6.00 7.50 -0.02
N VAL A 75 -6.51 8.13 1.04
CA VAL A 75 -6.35 9.57 1.28
C VAL A 75 -4.88 9.94 1.55
N LEU A 76 -4.13 9.06 2.22
CA LEU A 76 -2.76 9.32 2.66
C LEU A 76 -1.70 8.96 1.63
N ALA A 77 -1.85 7.82 0.96
CA ALA A 77 -0.87 7.27 0.04
C ALA A 77 -1.10 7.75 -1.39
N LYS A 78 -2.37 7.99 -1.76
CA LYS A 78 -2.81 8.22 -3.15
C LYS A 78 -2.21 7.18 -4.11
N PRO A 79 -2.45 5.88 -3.88
CA PRO A 79 -1.92 4.84 -4.74
C PRO A 79 -2.67 4.84 -6.08
N ASP A 80 -1.99 4.44 -7.15
CA ASP A 80 -2.59 4.32 -8.49
C ASP A 80 -3.65 3.22 -8.57
N GLU A 81 -3.43 2.13 -7.81
CA GLU A 81 -4.40 1.06 -7.62
C GLU A 81 -4.63 0.75 -6.14
N LEU A 82 -5.88 0.45 -5.78
CA LEU A 82 -6.26 0.06 -4.43
C LEU A 82 -7.21 -1.14 -4.49
N TYR A 83 -6.91 -2.15 -3.67
CA TYR A 83 -7.70 -3.36 -3.52
C TYR A 83 -8.24 -3.47 -2.09
N VAL A 84 -9.46 -3.99 -1.95
CA VAL A 84 -10.11 -4.31 -0.68
C VAL A 84 -10.44 -5.79 -0.68
N CYS A 85 -10.15 -6.46 0.43
CA CYS A 85 -10.53 -7.86 0.63
C CYS A 85 -11.97 -7.92 1.14
N ASP A 86 -12.84 -8.67 0.48
CA ASP A 86 -14.20 -8.91 0.95
C ASP A 86 -14.25 -9.95 2.10
N GLU A 87 -15.44 -10.16 2.67
CA GLU A 87 -15.71 -11.15 3.72
C GLU A 87 -15.43 -12.60 3.32
N ARG A 88 -15.29 -12.87 2.01
CA ARG A 88 -14.98 -14.19 1.45
C ARG A 88 -13.47 -14.37 1.22
N GLY A 89 -12.66 -13.34 1.48
CA GLY A 89 -11.22 -13.35 1.26
C GLY A 89 -10.82 -13.02 -0.18
N ILE A 90 -11.71 -12.43 -0.99
CA ILE A 90 -11.44 -12.08 -2.38
C ILE A 90 -10.97 -10.63 -2.45
N LEU A 91 -9.83 -10.39 -3.10
CA LEU A 91 -9.34 -9.04 -3.38
C LEU A 91 -10.09 -8.42 -4.57
N GLU A 92 -10.77 -7.31 -4.31
CA GLU A 92 -11.53 -6.56 -5.31
C GLU A 92 -10.98 -5.13 -5.45
N PRO A 93 -10.84 -4.59 -6.67
CA PRO A 93 -10.44 -3.21 -6.87
C PRO A 93 -11.47 -2.24 -6.25
N VAL A 94 -11.01 -1.23 -5.51
CA VAL A 94 -11.89 -0.24 -4.87
C VAL A 94 -12.75 0.49 -5.90
N ILE A 95 -12.21 0.75 -7.09
CA ILE A 95 -12.98 1.36 -8.18
C ILE A 95 -14.22 0.54 -8.57
N ARG A 96 -14.16 -0.79 -8.49
CA ARG A 96 -15.29 -1.66 -8.74
C ARG A 96 -16.34 -1.52 -7.64
N LEU A 97 -15.90 -1.44 -6.39
CA LEU A 97 -16.76 -1.24 -5.23
C LEU A 97 -17.48 0.13 -5.28
N LEU A 98 -16.75 1.20 -5.60
CA LEU A 98 -17.32 2.55 -5.77
C LEU A 98 -18.39 2.60 -6.86
N ARG A 99 -18.16 1.89 -7.98
CA ARG A 99 -19.14 1.75 -9.07
C ARG A 99 -20.41 1.02 -8.62
N VAL A 100 -20.27 -0.10 -7.90
CA VAL A 100 -21.41 -0.86 -7.36
C VAL A 100 -22.23 -0.01 -6.39
N LEU A 101 -21.56 0.78 -5.55
CA LEU A 101 -22.19 1.68 -4.59
C LEU A 101 -22.73 2.98 -5.20
N ARG A 102 -22.59 3.17 -6.52
CA ARG A 102 -23.02 4.37 -7.26
C ARG A 102 -22.44 5.68 -6.70
N ILE A 103 -21.24 5.62 -6.15
CA ILE A 103 -20.53 6.83 -5.70
C ILE A 103 -20.01 7.54 -6.96
N SER A 104 -20.45 8.78 -7.16
CA SER A 104 -20.01 9.61 -8.29
C SER A 104 -18.52 9.90 -8.16
N MET A 105 -17.73 9.33 -9.07
CA MET A 105 -16.32 9.69 -9.24
C MET A 105 -16.27 10.83 -10.25
N TYR A 106 -15.95 12.03 -9.78
CA TYR A 106 -15.63 13.14 -10.68
C TYR A 106 -14.20 12.95 -11.17
N GLU A 107 -13.99 13.06 -12.48
CA GLU A 107 -12.65 13.05 -13.07
C GLU A 107 -11.80 14.18 -12.45
N CYS A 108 -10.53 13.88 -12.16
CA CYS A 108 -9.53 14.86 -11.78
C CYS A 108 -8.72 15.28 -13.01
#